data_AF-A0A8H7T915-F1
#
_entry.id   AF-A0A8H7T915-F1
#
_cell.length_a   1.000
_cell.length_b   1.000
_cell.length_c   1.000
_cell.angle_alpha   90.00
_cell.angle_beta   90.00
_cell.angle_gamma   90.00
#
_symmetry.space_group_name_H-M   'P 1'
#
loop_
_entity.id
_entity.type
_entity.pdbx_description
1 polymer ?
#
loop_
_entity_poly.entity_id
_entity_poly.type
_entity_poly.pdbx_seq_one_letter_code
_entity_poly.pdbx_strand_id
1 'polypeptide(L)'
;MDPRRITYIKVQSDVESPTQYQRLIFVIRGLSQILILSVIYTAIELLLLLLDPSPSNFALLNQTYVHFRLDRQAIFRTVYAFHWAWLTYLILTVAHTIMSIIFVGILQFDAPSEWPSLYGSPLKITSVRSFWGQFWHRLGSPSQASYGRLISRRVLKLSANGSTEKVFLAFWIFLVSGITHVFVSWKTEPKADDHFSDMRFLIVNFLGGVVESLVVTWAKGGRWGKVKKQGGFEEFIGFLWVFFFFYVTVPPYQFPILYKTAVERAKVGISI
;
A
#
# COMPACT_ATOMS: atom_id res chain seq x y z
N MET A 1 11.39 2.49 -41.17
CA MET A 1 11.94 2.20 -39.82
C MET A 1 12.15 0.71 -39.73
N ASP A 2 13.40 0.27 -39.59
CA ASP A 2 13.77 -1.14 -39.45
C ASP A 2 13.41 -1.62 -38.02
N PRO A 3 12.47 -2.58 -37.86
CA PRO A 3 12.02 -3.04 -36.55
C PRO A 3 13.06 -3.91 -35.80
N ARG A 4 14.26 -4.13 -36.37
CA ARG A 4 15.31 -4.99 -35.78
C ARG A 4 16.47 -4.24 -35.13
N ARG A 5 16.48 -2.89 -35.16
CA ARG A 5 17.48 -2.11 -34.43
C ARG A 5 16.93 -1.73 -33.05
N ILE A 6 17.07 -2.64 -32.09
CA ILE A 6 17.10 -2.25 -30.68
C ILE A 6 18.39 -1.45 -30.52
N THR A 7 18.27 -0.12 -30.46
CA THR A 7 19.39 0.74 -30.09
C THR A 7 19.77 0.38 -28.67
N TYR A 8 20.82 -0.42 -28.49
CA TYR A 8 21.45 -0.57 -27.18
C TYR A 8 21.97 0.82 -26.82
N ILE A 9 21.23 1.53 -25.98
CA ILE A 9 21.78 2.66 -25.24
C ILE A 9 22.87 2.02 -24.40
N LYS A 10 24.13 2.27 -24.75
CA LYS A 10 25.27 1.93 -23.92
C LYS A 10 25.05 2.70 -22.62
N VAL A 11 24.50 2.04 -21.61
CA VAL A 11 24.37 2.62 -20.26
C VAL A 11 25.79 2.99 -19.88
N GLN A 12 26.00 4.29 -19.72
CA GLN A 12 27.30 4.86 -19.43
C GLN A 12 27.82 4.22 -18.14
N SER A 13 28.87 3.41 -18.26
CA SER A 13 29.46 2.59 -17.20
C SER A 13 30.36 3.41 -16.27
N ASP A 14 29.98 4.66 -16.00
CA ASP A 14 30.70 5.56 -15.09
C ASP A 14 30.08 5.52 -13.67
N VAL A 15 29.30 4.48 -13.34
CA VAL A 15 28.89 4.24 -11.96
C VAL A 15 30.07 3.58 -11.26
N GLU A 16 30.83 4.40 -10.55
CA GLU A 16 31.94 3.95 -9.70
C GLU A 16 31.47 2.79 -8.81
N SER A 17 32.22 1.69 -8.81
CA SER A 17 31.87 0.51 -8.02
C SER A 17 31.81 0.90 -6.54
N PRO A 18 30.74 0.55 -5.82
CA PRO A 18 30.55 1.02 -4.44
C PRO A 18 31.64 0.47 -3.52
N THR A 19 32.15 1.33 -2.65
CA THR A 19 33.22 0.98 -1.71
C THR A 19 32.73 0.01 -0.64
N GLN A 20 33.65 -0.75 -0.04
CA GLN A 20 33.32 -1.65 1.09
C GLN A 20 32.66 -0.89 2.25
N TYR A 21 33.09 0.36 2.49
CA TYR A 21 32.48 1.23 3.50
C TYR A 21 31.01 1.55 3.20
N GLN A 22 30.68 1.86 1.94
CA GLN A 22 29.29 2.10 1.52
C GLN A 22 28.42 0.85 1.67
N ARG A 23 28.96 -0.33 1.32
CA ARG A 23 28.26 -1.62 1.49
C ARG A 23 28.04 -1.92 2.98
N LEU A 24 29.04 -1.68 3.83
CA LEU A 24 28.91 -1.88 5.28
C LEU A 24 27.85 -0.97 5.89
N ILE A 25 27.83 0.32 5.55
CA ILE A 25 26.78 1.25 5.98
C ILE A 25 25.40 0.76 5.54
N PHE A 26 25.27 0.30 4.30
CA PHE A 26 24.02 -0.22 3.76
C PHE A 26 23.53 -1.43 4.58
N VAL A 27 24.41 -2.39 4.86
CA VAL A 27 24.09 -3.56 5.68
C VAL A 27 23.70 -3.17 7.11
N ILE A 28 24.46 -2.29 7.77
CA ILE A 28 24.15 -1.83 9.13
C ILE A 28 22.79 -1.15 9.18
N ARG A 29 22.47 -0.30 8.19
CA ARG A 29 21.16 0.35 8.08
C ARG A 29 20.04 -0.67 7.91
N GLY A 30 20.25 -1.67 7.07
CA GLY A 30 19.29 -2.77 6.88
C GLY A 30 19.04 -3.55 8.16
N LEU A 31 20.10 -3.96 8.88
CA LEU A 31 19.98 -4.67 10.15
C LEU A 31 19.28 -3.82 11.22
N SER A 32 19.62 -2.53 11.30
CA SER A 32 18.98 -1.58 12.21
C SER A 32 17.49 -1.43 11.90
N GLN A 33 17.13 -1.37 10.62
CA GLN A 33 15.74 -1.30 10.19
C GLN A 33 14.96 -2.55 10.59
N ILE A 34 15.52 -3.75 10.37
CA ILE A 34 14.88 -5.01 10.79
C ILE A 34 14.66 -5.02 12.30
N LEU A 35 15.68 -4.64 13.09
CA LEU A 35 15.56 -4.60 14.55
C LEU A 35 14.45 -3.65 15.01
N ILE A 36 14.41 -2.42 14.48
CA ILE A 36 13.38 -1.44 14.80
C ILE A 36 11.99 -1.97 14.45
N LEU A 37 11.83 -2.54 13.25
CA LEU A 37 10.54 -3.08 12.81
C LEU A 37 10.08 -4.26 13.68
N SER A 38 11.00 -5.12 14.12
CA SER A 38 10.71 -6.24 15.03
C SER A 38 10.25 -5.77 16.42
N VAL A 39 10.84 -4.69 16.95
CA VAL A 39 10.39 -4.09 18.22
C VAL A 39 8.99 -3.51 18.06
N ILE A 40 8.73 -2.76 16.99
CA ILE A 40 7.42 -2.17 16.72
C ILE A 40 6.36 -3.26 16.52
N TYR A 41 6.69 -4.32 15.77
CA TYR A 41 5.80 -5.46 15.57
C TYR A 41 5.42 -6.11 16.89
N THR A 42 6.40 -6.45 17.72
CA THR A 42 6.15 -7.04 19.04
C THR A 42 5.26 -6.13 19.90
N ALA A 43 5.48 -4.81 19.88
CA ALA A 43 4.64 -3.88 20.61
C ALA A 43 3.19 -3.85 20.11
N ILE A 44 2.97 -3.93 18.79
CA ILE A 44 1.62 -3.98 18.20
C ILE A 44 0.94 -5.31 18.53
N GLU A 45 1.64 -6.44 18.43
CA GLU A 45 1.09 -7.75 18.82
C GLU A 45 0.75 -7.80 20.31
N LEU A 46 1.59 -7.24 21.18
CA LEU A 46 1.29 -7.12 22.61
C LEU A 46 0.05 -6.24 22.85
N LEU A 47 -0.10 -5.13 22.12
CA LEU A 47 -1.31 -4.30 22.18
C LEU A 47 -2.55 -5.09 21.73
N LEU A 48 -2.45 -5.86 20.65
CA LEU A 48 -3.55 -6.70 20.15
C LEU A 48 -3.92 -7.77 21.18
N LEU A 49 -2.95 -8.42 21.81
CA LEU A 49 -3.19 -9.38 22.89
C LEU A 49 -3.90 -8.73 24.08
N LEU A 50 -3.48 -7.54 24.49
CA LEU A 50 -4.12 -6.79 25.58
C LEU A 50 -5.56 -6.35 25.24
N LEU A 51 -5.87 -6.18 23.95
CA LEU A 51 -7.22 -5.87 23.52
C LEU A 51 -8.15 -7.08 23.59
N ASP A 52 -7.64 -8.31 23.68
CA ASP A 52 -8.42 -9.56 23.74
C ASP A 52 -9.47 -9.66 22.60
N PRO A 53 -9.01 -9.77 21.33
CA PRO A 53 -9.87 -9.89 20.17
C PRO A 53 -10.71 -11.17 20.23
N SER A 54 -12.03 -11.04 20.28
CA SER A 54 -12.96 -12.17 20.23
C SER A 54 -13.69 -12.22 18.88
N PRO A 55 -14.25 -13.38 18.46
CA PRO A 55 -15.05 -13.46 17.24
C PRO A 55 -16.20 -12.45 17.20
N SER A 56 -16.79 -12.12 18.36
CA SER A 56 -17.88 -11.13 18.44
C SER A 56 -17.46 -9.73 17.96
N ASN A 57 -16.16 -9.38 18.08
CA ASN A 57 -15.65 -8.09 17.65
C ASN A 57 -15.65 -7.95 16.11
N PHE A 58 -15.59 -9.06 15.38
CA PHE A 58 -15.56 -9.08 13.91
C PHE A 58 -16.87 -9.57 13.27
N ALA A 59 -17.91 -9.79 14.07
CA ALA A 59 -19.21 -10.29 13.62
C ALA A 59 -19.85 -9.38 12.54
N LEU A 60 -20.80 -9.92 11.78
CA LEU A 60 -21.45 -9.26 10.64
C LEU A 60 -21.94 -7.83 10.93
N LEU A 61 -22.48 -7.59 12.12
CA LEU A 61 -22.96 -6.26 12.53
C LEU A 61 -21.85 -5.19 12.57
N ASN A 62 -20.59 -5.61 12.77
CA ASN A 62 -19.43 -4.73 12.86
C ASN A 62 -18.73 -4.56 11.51
N GLN A 63 -19.14 -5.27 10.46
CA GLN A 63 -18.54 -5.22 9.11
C GLN A 63 -19.08 -4.07 8.25
N THR A 64 -19.73 -3.08 8.86
CA THR A 64 -20.31 -1.92 8.18
C THR A 64 -19.26 -0.86 7.84
N TYR A 65 -19.53 -0.05 6.83
CA TYR A 65 -18.67 1.10 6.50
C TYR A 65 -18.71 2.16 7.60
N VAL A 66 -19.89 2.41 8.17
CA VAL A 66 -20.13 3.53 9.07
C VAL A 66 -20.21 3.08 10.52
N HIS A 67 -19.38 3.69 11.37
CA HIS A 67 -19.43 3.54 12.83
C HIS A 67 -18.89 4.78 13.53
N PHE A 68 -19.78 5.57 14.14
CA PHE A 68 -19.43 6.84 14.79
C PHE A 68 -19.48 6.78 16.33
N ARG A 69 -19.78 5.62 16.91
CA ARG A 69 -19.86 5.47 18.37
C ARG A 69 -18.46 5.33 18.96
N LEU A 70 -18.17 6.05 20.04
CA LEU A 70 -16.92 5.93 20.80
C LEU A 70 -17.02 4.76 21.78
N ASP A 71 -16.98 3.55 21.24
CA ASP A 71 -17.04 2.30 21.99
C ASP A 71 -15.84 1.40 21.67
N ARG A 72 -15.83 0.18 22.21
CA ARG A 72 -14.80 -0.82 21.91
C ARG A 72 -14.65 -1.04 20.40
N GLN A 73 -15.72 -0.96 19.61
CA GLN A 73 -15.64 -1.15 18.17
C GLN A 73 -14.89 -0.03 17.46
N ALA A 74 -14.96 1.21 17.93
CA ALA A 74 -14.13 2.28 17.40
C ALA A 74 -12.62 2.01 17.64
N ILE A 75 -12.26 1.39 18.76
CA ILE A 75 -10.86 1.00 19.02
C ILE A 75 -10.41 -0.06 18.02
N PHE A 76 -11.20 -1.14 17.83
CA PHE A 76 -10.88 -2.18 16.84
C PHE A 76 -10.76 -1.61 15.43
N ARG A 77 -11.71 -0.77 14.99
CA ARG A 77 -11.64 -0.12 13.68
C ARG A 77 -10.40 0.75 13.53
N THR A 78 -10.03 1.49 14.58
CA THR A 78 -8.81 2.31 14.59
C THR A 78 -7.56 1.45 14.44
N VAL A 79 -7.41 0.41 15.26
CA VAL A 79 -6.25 -0.49 15.22
C VAL A 79 -6.15 -1.19 13.87
N TYR A 80 -7.26 -1.74 13.38
CA TYR A 80 -7.27 -2.48 12.12
C TYR A 80 -7.15 -1.58 10.89
N ALA A 81 -7.49 -0.30 10.96
CA ALA A 81 -7.23 0.68 9.90
C ALA A 81 -5.73 0.85 9.60
N PHE A 82 -4.85 0.55 10.56
CA PHE A 82 -3.40 0.52 10.38
C PHE A 82 -2.87 -0.90 10.19
N HIS A 83 -3.37 -1.86 10.96
CA HIS A 83 -2.84 -3.23 11.00
C HIS A 83 -2.79 -3.91 9.63
N TRP A 84 -3.86 -3.75 8.81
CA TRP A 84 -3.94 -4.39 7.49
C TRP A 84 -2.74 -4.02 6.58
N ALA A 85 -2.33 -2.75 6.63
CA ALA A 85 -1.21 -2.23 5.85
C ALA A 85 0.14 -2.56 6.51
N TRP A 86 0.17 -2.53 7.84
CA TRP A 86 1.37 -2.75 8.64
C TRP A 86 1.99 -4.13 8.41
N LEU A 87 1.19 -5.19 8.43
CA LEU A 87 1.70 -6.55 8.28
C LEU A 87 2.36 -6.76 6.91
N THR A 88 1.71 -6.33 5.84
CA THR A 88 2.27 -6.39 4.48
C THR A 88 3.51 -5.52 4.33
N TYR A 89 3.49 -4.31 4.91
CA TYR A 89 4.65 -3.43 4.96
C TYR A 89 5.85 -4.13 5.61
N LEU A 90 5.64 -4.76 6.76
CA LEU A 90 6.70 -5.42 7.51
C LEU A 90 7.28 -6.62 6.76
N ILE A 91 6.43 -7.55 6.31
CA ILE A 91 6.88 -8.78 5.65
C ILE A 91 7.71 -8.46 4.40
N LEU A 92 7.21 -7.55 3.56
CA LEU A 92 7.90 -7.18 2.32
C LEU A 92 9.16 -6.36 2.58
N THR A 93 9.14 -5.47 3.57
CA THR A 93 10.33 -4.68 3.93
C THR A 93 11.43 -5.59 4.49
N VAL A 94 11.11 -6.48 5.42
CA VAL A 94 12.08 -7.42 5.99
C VAL A 94 12.64 -8.35 4.91
N ALA A 95 11.77 -8.95 4.07
CA ALA A 95 12.21 -9.81 2.98
C ALA A 95 13.12 -9.05 1.99
N HIS A 96 12.76 -7.83 1.62
CA HIS A 96 13.57 -6.99 0.74
C HIS A 96 14.92 -6.63 1.37
N THR A 97 14.94 -6.25 2.65
CA THR A 97 16.17 -5.90 3.36
C THR A 97 17.09 -7.12 3.52
N ILE A 98 16.55 -8.30 3.80
CA ILE A 98 17.33 -9.54 3.86
C ILE A 98 17.97 -9.82 2.49
N MET A 99 17.18 -9.77 1.42
CA MET A 99 17.69 -9.98 0.07
C MET A 99 18.72 -8.91 -0.31
N SER A 100 18.49 -7.64 0.01
CA SER A 100 19.45 -6.59 -0.28
C SER A 100 20.77 -6.79 0.47
N ILE A 101 20.75 -7.29 1.71
CA ILE A 101 21.97 -7.61 2.46
C ILE A 101 22.73 -8.76 1.78
N ILE A 102 22.02 -9.79 1.31
CA ILE A 102 22.62 -10.92 0.60
C ILE A 102 23.29 -10.43 -0.70
N PHE A 103 22.55 -9.73 -1.56
CA PHE A 103 23.03 -9.33 -2.89
C PHE A 103 24.06 -8.18 -2.87
N VAL A 104 23.90 -7.20 -1.97
CA VAL A 104 24.81 -6.05 -1.87
C VAL A 104 25.98 -6.30 -0.90
N GLY A 105 25.71 -6.93 0.24
CA GLY A 105 26.70 -7.10 1.30
C GLY A 105 27.55 -8.37 1.15
N ILE A 106 26.89 -9.51 0.97
CA ILE A 106 27.55 -10.83 0.99
C ILE A 106 28.09 -11.20 -0.39
N LEU A 107 27.20 -11.24 -1.39
CA LEU A 107 27.54 -11.65 -2.76
C LEU A 107 28.21 -10.52 -3.56
N GLN A 108 27.93 -9.27 -3.17
CA GLN A 108 28.42 -8.05 -3.81
C GLN A 108 28.08 -7.94 -5.31
N PHE A 109 27.01 -8.60 -5.75
CA PHE A 109 26.53 -8.57 -7.13
C PHE A 109 25.92 -7.22 -7.50
N ASP A 110 25.27 -6.58 -6.53
CA ASP A 110 24.53 -5.34 -6.76
C ASP A 110 25.13 -4.18 -5.97
N ALA A 111 24.90 -2.96 -6.44
CA ALA A 111 25.19 -1.73 -5.72
C ALA A 111 24.02 -1.33 -4.79
N PRO A 112 24.28 -0.60 -3.69
CA PRO A 112 23.23 -0.09 -2.81
C PRO A 112 22.13 0.71 -3.52
N SER A 113 22.47 1.44 -4.60
CA SER A 113 21.51 2.25 -5.37
C SER A 113 20.52 1.42 -6.19
N GLU A 114 20.84 0.15 -6.47
CA GLU A 114 19.97 -0.77 -7.21
C GLU A 114 18.87 -1.37 -6.34
N TRP A 115 18.97 -1.20 -5.02
CA TRP A 115 17.99 -1.65 -4.02
C TRP A 115 17.29 -0.45 -3.35
N PRO A 116 16.46 0.33 -4.10
CA PRO A 116 15.71 1.42 -3.51
C PRO A 116 14.61 0.89 -2.58
N SER A 117 14.24 1.70 -1.58
CA SER A 117 13.12 1.39 -0.68
C SER A 117 11.84 1.03 -1.44
N LEU A 118 11.24 -0.11 -1.05
CA LEU A 118 9.96 -0.58 -1.60
C LEU A 118 8.79 0.39 -1.36
N TYR A 119 8.88 1.16 -0.28
CA TYR A 119 7.86 2.10 0.13
C TYR A 119 8.39 3.53 0.09
N GLY A 120 7.47 4.48 -0.08
CA GLY A 120 7.76 5.91 0.05
C GLY A 120 7.87 6.35 1.50
N SER A 121 7.97 7.67 1.71
CA SER A 121 7.95 8.25 3.05
C SER A 121 6.51 8.31 3.59
N PRO A 122 6.25 7.81 4.81
CA PRO A 122 4.92 7.89 5.42
C PRO A 122 4.52 9.34 5.74
N LEU A 123 5.49 10.24 5.91
CA LEU A 123 5.26 11.67 6.15
C LEU A 123 4.63 12.39 4.95
N LYS A 124 4.52 11.74 3.79
CA LYS A 124 3.91 12.31 2.59
C LYS A 124 2.48 11.81 2.35
N ILE A 125 1.92 11.04 3.28
CA ILE A 125 0.59 10.45 3.15
C ILE A 125 -0.49 11.45 3.61
N THR A 126 -0.83 12.41 2.75
CA THR A 126 -1.84 13.44 3.04
C THR A 126 -3.15 13.28 2.25
N SER A 127 -3.25 12.20 1.47
CA SER A 127 -4.42 11.82 0.67
C SER A 127 -4.34 10.34 0.29
N VAL A 128 -5.47 9.72 -0.01
CA VAL A 128 -5.58 8.34 -0.50
C VAL A 128 -4.73 8.18 -1.76
N ARG A 129 -4.72 9.18 -2.66
CA ARG A 129 -3.81 9.16 -3.82
C ARG A 129 -2.34 9.17 -3.45
N SER A 130 -1.93 9.95 -2.45
CA SER A 130 -0.53 9.93 -2.01
C SER A 130 -0.16 8.63 -1.30
N PHE A 131 -1.11 8.00 -0.57
CA PHE A 131 -0.93 6.67 0.00
C PHE A 131 -0.59 5.68 -1.12
N TRP A 132 -1.47 5.52 -2.11
CA TRP A 132 -1.26 4.51 -3.16
C TRP A 132 -0.21 4.88 -4.21
N GLY A 133 -0.08 6.17 -4.53
CA GLY A 133 0.77 6.63 -5.63
C GLY A 133 2.20 7.01 -5.23
N GLN A 134 2.46 7.28 -3.94
CA GLN A 134 3.79 7.69 -3.46
C GLN A 134 4.35 6.77 -2.37
N PHE A 135 3.49 6.26 -1.49
CA PHE A 135 3.92 5.44 -0.36
C PHE A 135 3.85 3.94 -0.65
N TRP A 136 2.70 3.42 -1.06
CA TRP A 136 2.41 1.99 -1.17
C TRP A 136 3.05 1.34 -2.41
N HIS A 137 3.58 0.11 -2.24
CA HIS A 137 4.06 -0.80 -3.28
C HIS A 137 4.64 -0.13 -4.55
N ARG A 138 5.87 0.39 -4.46
CA ARG A 138 6.50 1.11 -5.59
C ARG A 138 7.05 0.21 -6.70
N LEU A 139 7.20 -1.09 -6.45
CA LEU A 139 7.85 -2.01 -7.38
C LEU A 139 6.95 -2.43 -8.55
N GLY A 140 5.67 -2.74 -8.28
CA GLY A 140 4.74 -3.26 -9.31
C GLY A 140 4.04 -2.18 -10.14
N SER A 141 3.78 -1.01 -9.55
CA SER A 141 3.02 0.06 -10.19
C SER A 141 3.63 0.59 -11.51
N PRO A 142 4.97 0.73 -11.65
CA PRO A 142 5.58 1.19 -12.90
C PRO A 142 5.38 0.26 -14.10
N SER A 143 5.46 -1.06 -13.89
CA SER A 143 5.27 -2.04 -14.96
C SER A 143 3.80 -2.06 -15.40
N GLN A 144 2.87 -2.08 -14.46
CA GLN A 144 1.42 -1.99 -14.71
C GLN A 144 1.06 -0.69 -15.45
N ALA A 145 1.62 0.45 -15.03
CA ALA A 145 1.42 1.74 -15.69
C ALA A 145 1.93 1.73 -17.15
N SER A 146 3.02 1.02 -17.43
CA SER A 146 3.59 0.93 -18.78
C SER A 146 2.66 0.19 -19.74
N TYR A 147 2.08 -0.93 -19.32
CA TYR A 147 1.04 -1.62 -20.08
C TYR A 147 -0.24 -0.79 -20.20
N GLY A 148 -0.63 -0.10 -19.12
CA GLY A 148 -1.76 0.81 -19.14
C GLY A 148 -1.60 1.92 -20.18
N ARG A 149 -0.39 2.49 -20.31
CA ARG A 149 -0.10 3.53 -21.33
C ARG A 149 -0.20 3.01 -22.76
N LEU A 150 0.16 1.74 -22.97
CA LEU A 150 -0.01 1.13 -24.28
C LEU A 150 -1.49 1.09 -24.66
N ILE A 151 -2.34 0.62 -23.74
CA ILE A 151 -3.78 0.49 -23.97
C ILE A 151 -4.44 1.87 -24.09
N SER A 152 -4.14 2.80 -23.18
CA SER A 152 -4.71 4.16 -23.19
C SER A 152 -4.44 4.87 -24.52
N ARG A 153 -3.23 4.73 -25.07
CA ARG A 153 -2.79 5.47 -26.26
C ARG A 153 -3.13 4.75 -27.56
N ARG A 154 -2.95 3.43 -27.61
CA ARG A 154 -3.12 2.66 -28.85
C ARG A 154 -4.55 2.20 -29.08
N VAL A 155 -5.26 1.82 -28.02
CA VAL A 155 -6.62 1.28 -28.13
C VAL A 155 -7.64 2.41 -27.92
N LEU A 156 -7.51 3.13 -26.81
CA LEU A 156 -8.48 4.17 -26.43
C LEU A 156 -8.17 5.55 -27.02
N LYS A 157 -7.01 5.72 -27.67
CA LYS A 157 -6.56 6.97 -28.31
C LYS A 157 -6.60 8.19 -27.39
N LEU A 158 -6.35 7.99 -26.08
CA LEU A 158 -6.31 9.07 -25.10
C LEU A 158 -5.08 9.97 -25.32
N SER A 159 -5.24 11.27 -25.08
CA SER A 159 -4.13 12.23 -25.13
C SER A 159 -3.07 11.92 -24.06
N ALA A 160 -1.81 11.86 -24.47
CA ALA A 160 -0.72 11.63 -23.54
C ALA A 160 -0.67 12.71 -22.44
N ASN A 161 -0.48 12.27 -21.19
CA ASN A 161 -0.38 13.09 -19.98
C ASN A 161 -1.64 13.90 -19.62
N GLY A 162 -2.74 13.72 -20.34
CA GLY A 162 -4.03 14.35 -20.03
C GLY A 162 -4.66 13.80 -18.74
N SER A 163 -5.60 14.55 -18.17
CA SER A 163 -6.32 14.13 -16.95
C SER A 163 -7.06 12.80 -17.13
N THR A 164 -7.66 12.57 -18.29
CA THR A 164 -8.34 11.32 -18.63
C THR A 164 -7.37 10.13 -18.68
N GLU A 165 -6.19 10.30 -19.27
CA GLU A 165 -5.16 9.25 -19.24
C GLU A 165 -4.72 8.95 -17.81
N LYS A 166 -4.52 9.96 -16.96
CA LYS A 166 -4.12 9.75 -15.56
C LYS A 166 -5.17 8.96 -14.76
N VAL A 167 -6.45 9.30 -14.92
CA VAL A 167 -7.55 8.56 -14.27
C VAL A 167 -7.63 7.13 -14.79
N PHE A 168 -7.51 6.94 -16.11
CA PHE A 168 -7.48 5.61 -16.71
C PHE A 168 -6.29 4.77 -16.20
N LEU A 169 -5.09 5.34 -16.13
CA LEU A 169 -3.91 4.63 -15.64
C LEU A 169 -4.05 4.23 -14.17
N ALA A 170 -4.62 5.12 -13.34
CA ALA A 170 -4.93 4.77 -11.96
C ALA A 170 -5.92 3.59 -11.92
N PHE A 171 -7.05 3.68 -12.64
CA PHE A 171 -8.02 2.59 -12.75
C PHE A 171 -7.36 1.29 -13.19
N TRP A 172 -6.54 1.33 -14.24
CA TRP A 172 -5.83 0.18 -14.80
C TRP A 172 -4.93 -0.49 -13.78
N ILE A 173 -4.14 0.29 -13.03
CA ILE A 173 -3.26 -0.22 -11.97
C ILE A 173 -4.07 -0.93 -10.89
N PHE A 174 -5.14 -0.30 -10.37
CA PHE A 174 -6.00 -0.92 -9.36
C PHE A 174 -6.73 -2.16 -9.88
N LEU A 175 -7.18 -2.16 -11.14
CA LEU A 175 -7.85 -3.29 -11.77
C LEU A 175 -6.91 -4.49 -11.91
N VAL A 176 -5.73 -4.29 -12.51
CA VAL A 176 -4.73 -5.36 -12.68
C VAL A 176 -4.27 -5.89 -11.33
N SER A 177 -4.05 -5.00 -10.36
CA SER A 177 -3.73 -5.41 -8.98
C SER A 177 -4.85 -6.25 -8.38
N GLY A 178 -6.10 -5.81 -8.51
CA GLY A 178 -7.27 -6.54 -7.98
C GLY A 178 -7.43 -7.93 -8.60
N ILE A 179 -7.25 -8.04 -9.91
CA ILE A 179 -7.28 -9.35 -10.60
C ILE A 179 -6.18 -10.27 -10.07
N THR A 180 -4.95 -9.75 -9.89
CA THR A 180 -3.86 -10.54 -9.30
C THR A 180 -4.23 -11.04 -7.91
N HIS A 181 -4.82 -10.20 -7.06
CA HIS A 181 -5.27 -10.61 -5.73
C HIS A 181 -6.37 -11.68 -5.79
N VAL A 182 -7.35 -11.57 -6.69
CA VAL A 182 -8.38 -12.62 -6.89
C VAL A 182 -7.73 -13.97 -7.23
N PHE A 183 -6.75 -14.00 -8.15
CA PHE A 183 -6.05 -15.23 -8.50
C PHE A 183 -5.23 -15.81 -7.35
N VAL A 184 -4.56 -14.95 -6.57
CA VAL A 184 -3.83 -15.38 -5.37
C VAL A 184 -4.81 -15.99 -4.37
N SER A 185 -5.88 -15.29 -4.02
CA SER A 185 -6.89 -15.75 -3.07
C SER A 185 -7.57 -17.05 -3.52
N TRP A 186 -7.85 -17.22 -4.82
CA TRP A 186 -8.32 -18.50 -5.37
C TRP A 186 -7.34 -19.66 -5.13
N LYS A 187 -6.03 -19.39 -5.19
CA LYS A 187 -5.01 -20.43 -5.05
C LYS A 187 -4.64 -20.72 -3.60
N THR A 188 -4.51 -19.68 -2.77
CA THR A 188 -4.05 -19.79 -1.37
C THR A 188 -5.19 -20.09 -0.41
N GLU A 189 -6.41 -19.65 -0.74
CA GLU A 189 -7.59 -19.77 0.13
C GLU A 189 -8.78 -20.38 -0.62
N PRO A 190 -8.68 -21.63 -1.10
CA PRO A 190 -9.73 -22.24 -1.93
C PRO A 190 -11.09 -22.41 -1.24
N LYS A 191 -11.14 -22.20 0.09
CA LYS A 191 -12.37 -22.22 0.90
C LYS A 191 -12.84 -20.83 1.31
N ALA A 192 -12.28 -19.75 0.75
CA ALA A 192 -12.75 -18.41 1.02
C ALA A 192 -14.17 -18.23 0.50
N ASP A 193 -15.02 -17.57 1.28
CA ASP A 193 -16.42 -17.36 0.91
C ASP A 193 -16.55 -16.25 -0.15
N ASP A 194 -15.53 -15.38 -0.25
CA ASP A 194 -15.44 -14.33 -1.26
C ASP A 194 -13.99 -14.08 -1.68
N HIS A 195 -13.69 -14.42 -2.92
CA HIS A 195 -12.38 -14.18 -3.53
C HIS A 195 -12.23 -12.78 -4.15
N PHE A 196 -13.32 -12.01 -4.24
CA PHE A 196 -13.33 -10.67 -4.83
C PHE A 196 -13.17 -9.54 -3.80
N SER A 197 -12.99 -9.86 -2.52
CA SER A 197 -12.89 -8.90 -1.42
C SER A 197 -11.79 -7.84 -1.67
N ASP A 198 -10.57 -8.28 -2.00
CA ASP A 198 -9.45 -7.39 -2.32
C ASP A 198 -9.72 -6.50 -3.54
N MET A 199 -10.33 -7.05 -4.59
CA MET A 199 -10.68 -6.30 -5.78
C MET A 199 -11.68 -5.19 -5.45
N ARG A 200 -12.72 -5.49 -4.65
CA ARG A 200 -13.70 -4.49 -4.21
C ARG A 200 -13.04 -3.39 -3.37
N PHE A 201 -12.18 -3.77 -2.44
CA PHE A 201 -11.40 -2.81 -1.63
C PHE A 201 -10.55 -1.90 -2.52
N LEU A 202 -9.82 -2.45 -3.48
CA LEU A 202 -8.98 -1.70 -4.42
C LEU A 202 -9.79 -0.74 -5.30
N ILE A 203 -10.96 -1.17 -5.79
CA ILE A 203 -11.85 -0.29 -6.57
C ILE A 203 -12.40 0.85 -5.71
N VAL A 204 -12.80 0.59 -4.45
CA VAL A 204 -13.22 1.66 -3.52
C VAL A 204 -12.10 2.67 -3.28
N ASN A 205 -10.85 2.21 -3.15
CA ASN A 205 -9.68 3.09 -3.01
C ASN A 205 -9.44 3.95 -4.27
N PHE A 206 -9.56 3.35 -5.46
CA PHE A 206 -9.52 4.10 -6.72
C PHE A 206 -10.59 5.19 -6.76
N LEU A 207 -11.85 4.85 -6.46
CA LEU A 207 -12.96 5.80 -6.43
C LEU A 207 -12.73 6.90 -5.41
N GLY A 208 -12.19 6.57 -4.22
CA GLY A 208 -11.78 7.54 -3.21
C GLY A 208 -10.79 8.57 -3.78
N GLY A 209 -9.76 8.11 -4.51
CA GLY A 209 -8.81 9.00 -5.17
C GLY A 209 -9.40 9.86 -6.30
N VAL A 210 -10.40 9.35 -7.02
CA VAL A 210 -11.15 10.14 -8.03
C VAL A 210 -11.94 11.24 -7.33
N VAL A 211 -12.66 10.92 -6.25
CA VAL A 211 -13.41 11.90 -5.44
C VAL A 211 -12.49 12.98 -4.91
N GLU A 212 -11.33 12.63 -4.36
CA GLU A 212 -10.32 13.61 -3.92
C GLU A 212 -9.91 14.55 -5.06
N SER A 213 -9.70 14.01 -6.26
CA SER A 213 -9.29 14.80 -7.42
C SER A 213 -10.38 15.78 -7.86
N LEU A 214 -11.64 15.36 -7.80
CA LEU A 214 -12.79 16.21 -8.09
C LEU A 214 -12.95 17.32 -7.04
N VAL A 215 -12.84 16.98 -5.74
CA VAL A 215 -12.92 17.96 -4.64
C VAL A 215 -11.82 19.00 -4.75
N VAL A 216 -10.58 18.59 -5.03
CA VAL A 216 -9.45 19.52 -5.22
C VAL A 216 -9.67 20.43 -6.44
N THR A 217 -10.22 19.88 -7.53
CA THR A 217 -10.50 20.66 -8.75
C THR A 217 -11.61 21.68 -8.50
N TRP A 218 -12.68 21.27 -7.84
CA TRP A 218 -13.79 22.14 -7.44
C TRP A 218 -13.32 23.26 -6.49
N ALA A 219 -12.56 22.91 -5.45
CA ALA A 219 -12.02 23.88 -4.48
C ALA A 219 -11.11 24.93 -5.15
N LYS A 220 -10.27 24.51 -6.12
CA LYS A 220 -9.42 25.41 -6.91
C LYS A 220 -10.21 26.29 -7.89
N GLY A 221 -11.30 25.78 -8.44
CA GLY A 221 -12.21 26.54 -9.30
C GLY A 221 -13.08 27.55 -8.54
N GLY A 222 -13.23 27.40 -7.22
CA GLY A 222 -13.97 28.31 -6.35
C GLY A 222 -13.10 29.41 -5.71
N ARG A 223 -13.72 30.22 -4.84
CA ARG A 223 -13.05 31.31 -4.07
C ARG A 223 -11.94 30.80 -3.13
N TRP A 224 -11.90 29.49 -2.87
CA TRP A 224 -10.94 28.81 -2.00
C TRP A 224 -9.58 28.56 -2.67
N GLY A 225 -9.47 28.70 -4.00
CA GLY A 225 -8.22 28.54 -4.73
C GLY A 225 -7.13 29.60 -4.42
N LYS A 226 -7.49 30.65 -3.68
CA LYS A 226 -6.57 31.73 -3.25
C LYS A 226 -6.11 31.62 -1.79
N VAL A 227 -6.57 30.61 -1.04
CA VAL A 227 -6.14 30.41 0.35
C VAL A 227 -4.66 29.99 0.34
N LYS A 228 -3.80 30.76 1.02
CA LYS A 228 -2.37 30.43 1.16
C LYS A 228 -2.24 29.12 1.92
N LYS A 229 -1.39 28.22 1.39
CA LYS A 229 -1.06 26.96 2.05
C LYS A 229 -0.58 27.20 3.48
N GLN A 230 -1.34 26.75 4.47
CA GLN A 230 -0.87 26.70 5.86
C GLN A 230 -0.21 25.35 6.09
N GLY A 231 1.10 25.28 5.79
CA GLY A 231 1.88 24.04 5.62
C GLY A 231 1.47 22.88 6.52
N GLY A 232 1.72 22.97 7.84
CA GLY A 232 1.50 21.85 8.76
C GLY A 232 0.04 21.52 9.06
N PHE A 233 -0.87 22.50 9.03
CA PHE A 233 -2.27 22.25 9.33
C PHE A 233 -2.96 21.49 8.19
N GLU A 234 -2.69 21.84 6.94
CA GLU A 234 -3.22 21.13 5.78
C GLU A 234 -2.71 19.69 5.70
N GLU A 235 -1.44 19.47 6.02
CA GLU A 235 -0.86 18.14 6.10
C GLU A 235 -1.55 17.30 7.18
N PHE A 236 -1.77 17.86 8.37
CA PHE A 236 -2.50 17.20 9.46
C PHE A 236 -3.93 16.82 9.08
N ILE A 237 -4.69 17.74 8.45
CA ILE A 237 -6.03 17.44 7.93
C ILE A 237 -5.98 16.32 6.89
N GLY A 238 -4.96 16.31 6.02
CA GLY A 238 -4.73 15.24 5.07
C GLY A 238 -4.49 13.88 5.74
N PHE A 239 -3.68 13.84 6.80
CA PHE A 239 -3.47 12.61 7.58
C PHE A 239 -4.76 12.11 8.22
N LEU A 240 -5.54 13.02 8.84
CA LEU A 240 -6.83 12.67 9.43
C LEU A 240 -7.81 12.13 8.38
N TRP A 241 -7.82 12.71 7.18
CA TRP A 241 -8.65 12.24 6.08
C TRP A 241 -8.27 10.82 5.65
N VAL A 242 -6.98 10.53 5.46
CA VAL A 242 -6.52 9.18 5.09
C VAL A 242 -6.86 8.17 6.18
N PHE A 243 -6.62 8.53 7.44
CA PHE A 243 -7.00 7.70 8.58
C PHE A 243 -8.51 7.41 8.57
N PHE A 244 -9.34 8.45 8.46
CA PHE A 244 -10.78 8.31 8.42
C PHE A 244 -11.26 7.45 7.25
N PHE A 245 -10.65 7.62 6.07
CA PHE A 245 -10.95 6.80 4.90
C PHE A 245 -10.73 5.32 5.20
N PHE A 246 -9.56 4.94 5.73
CA PHE A 246 -9.28 3.55 6.07
C PHE A 246 -10.10 3.04 7.26
N TYR A 247 -10.38 3.87 8.25
CA TYR A 247 -11.29 3.56 9.35
C TYR A 247 -12.68 3.11 8.86
N VAL A 248 -13.16 3.69 7.76
CA VAL A 248 -14.43 3.36 7.13
C VAL A 248 -14.31 2.17 6.17
N THR A 249 -13.26 2.12 5.35
CA THR A 249 -13.18 1.14 4.24
C THR A 249 -12.58 -0.20 4.63
N VAL A 250 -11.71 -0.24 5.65
CA VAL A 250 -10.99 -1.47 6.03
C VAL A 250 -11.88 -2.47 6.76
N PRO A 251 -12.76 -2.10 7.71
CA PRO A 251 -13.55 -3.09 8.45
C PRO A 251 -14.41 -4.00 7.55
N PRO A 252 -15.19 -3.50 6.57
CA PRO A 252 -15.94 -4.36 5.65
C PRO A 252 -15.07 -5.32 4.82
N TYR A 253 -13.80 -4.96 4.61
CA TYR A 253 -12.83 -5.76 3.86
C TYR A 253 -12.14 -6.81 4.73
N GLN A 254 -11.67 -6.43 5.93
CA GLN A 254 -10.85 -7.29 6.80
C GLN A 254 -11.65 -8.09 7.83
N PHE A 255 -12.71 -7.54 8.40
CA PHE A 255 -13.44 -8.19 9.49
C PHE A 255 -14.07 -9.54 9.09
N PRO A 256 -14.56 -9.77 7.85
CA PRO A 256 -15.01 -11.10 7.45
C PRO A 256 -13.90 -12.17 7.57
N ILE A 257 -12.68 -11.83 7.16
CA ILE A 257 -11.51 -12.72 7.21
C ILE A 257 -11.10 -13.00 8.66
N LEU A 258 -11.05 -11.94 9.47
CA LEU A 258 -10.70 -12.03 10.89
C LEU A 258 -11.75 -12.83 11.68
N TYR A 259 -13.04 -12.63 11.39
CA TYR A 259 -14.13 -13.39 12.00
C TYR A 259 -13.97 -14.89 11.77
N LYS A 260 -13.76 -15.28 10.51
CA LYS A 260 -13.59 -16.69 10.14
C LYS A 260 -12.37 -17.31 10.83
N THR A 261 -11.24 -16.61 10.77
CA THR A 261 -9.99 -17.05 11.42
C THR A 261 -10.19 -17.21 12.94
N ALA A 262 -10.86 -16.26 13.57
CA ALA A 262 -11.14 -16.29 15.00
C ALA A 262 -12.07 -17.45 15.40
N VAL A 263 -13.13 -17.71 14.62
CA VAL A 263 -14.05 -18.83 14.85
C VAL A 263 -13.35 -20.18 14.64
N GLU A 264 -12.50 -20.30 13.62
CA GLU A 264 -11.74 -21.53 13.36
C GLU A 264 -10.74 -21.82 14.49
N ARG A 265 -10.01 -20.81 14.98
CA ARG A 265 -9.09 -20.97 16.13
C ARG A 265 -9.83 -21.37 17.41
N ALA A 266 -10.98 -20.75 17.68
CA ALA A 266 -11.81 -21.07 18.84
C ALA A 266 -12.30 -22.53 18.81
N LYS A 267 -12.61 -23.09 17.64
CA LYS A 267 -13.03 -24.50 17.49
C LYS A 267 -11.91 -25.50 17.83
N VAL A 268 -10.66 -25.11 17.66
CA VAL A 268 -9.47 -25.97 17.90
C VAL A 268 -8.89 -25.74 19.31
N GLY A 269 -9.52 -24.91 20.14
CA GLY A 269 -9.09 -24.65 21.52
C GLY A 269 -7.83 -23.77 21.63
N ILE A 270 -7.48 -23.04 20.56
CA ILE A 270 -6.37 -22.09 20.55
C ILE A 270 -6.94 -20.70 20.90
N SER A 271 -6.49 -20.11 22.02
CA SER A 271 -6.84 -18.72 22.36
C SER A 271 -6.25 -17.75 21.34
N ILE A 272 -6.97 -16.66 21.06
CA ILE A 272 -6.56 -15.60 20.11
C ILE A 272 -5.48 -14.73 20.76
#